data_AF-A0A949AQX8-F1
#
_entry.id   AF-A0A949AQX8-F1
#
_cell.length_a   1.000
_cell.length_b   1.000
_cell.length_c   1.000
_cell.angle_alpha   90.00
_cell.angle_beta   90.00
_cell.angle_gamma   90.00
#
_symmetry.space_group_name_H-M   'P 1'
#
loop_
_entity.id
_entity.type
_entity.pdbx_description
1 polymer ?
#
loop_
_entity_poly.entity_id
_entity_poly.type
_entity_poly.pdbx_seq_one_letter_code
_entity_poly.pdbx_strand_id
1 'polypeptide(L)'
;MDSLKQILSNRPANKMSYSKHEFQDFGYRMAQQLNDFAHKSLYIKLAKTVNRNKLLDALEFVKASRAKVPARLFMWKLKSLKD
;
A
#
# COMPACT_ATOMS: atom_id res chain seq x y z
N MET A 1 -4.79 38.11 -13.18
CA MET A 1 -3.74 37.07 -13.28
C MET A 1 -3.00 37.06 -11.97
N ASP A 2 -3.11 36.00 -11.19
CA ASP A 2 -2.41 35.94 -9.90
C ASP A 2 -0.91 35.78 -10.12
N SER A 3 -0.12 36.46 -9.28
CA SER A 3 1.34 36.34 -9.33
C SER A 3 1.80 35.00 -8.78
N LEU A 4 2.88 34.45 -9.32
CA LEU A 4 3.47 33.17 -8.86
C LEU A 4 3.73 33.15 -7.34
N LYS A 5 4.07 34.31 -6.76
CA LYS A 5 4.28 34.49 -5.33
C LYS A 5 2.99 34.26 -4.54
N GLN A 6 1.85 34.77 -5.00
CA GLN A 6 0.54 34.59 -4.35
C GLN A 6 0.07 33.13 -4.40
N ILE A 7 0.34 32.42 -5.50
CA ILE A 7 0.01 31.00 -5.65
C ILE A 7 0.79 30.14 -4.64
N LEU A 8 2.08 30.41 -4.44
CA LEU A 8 2.89 29.69 -3.45
C LEU A 8 2.47 30.02 -2.01
N SER A 9 2.11 31.27 -1.72
CA SER A 9 1.69 31.70 -0.37
C SER A 9 0.33 31.13 0.05
N ASN A 10 -0.58 30.89 -0.90
CA ASN A 10 -1.91 30.31 -0.62
C ASN A 10 -1.92 28.78 -0.54
N ARG A 11 -0.77 28.11 -0.56
CA ARG A 11 -0.72 26.65 -0.44
C ARG A 11 -0.94 26.25 1.01
N PRO A 12 -2.03 25.51 1.35
CA PRO A 12 -2.25 25.05 2.72
C PRO A 12 -1.08 24.15 3.16
N ALA A 13 -0.48 24.47 4.31
CA ALA A 13 0.61 23.72 4.92
C ALA A 13 0.21 22.30 5.37
N ASN A 14 -1.08 21.97 5.31
CA ASN A 14 -1.59 20.65 5.60
C ASN A 14 -1.35 19.71 4.40
N LYS A 15 -0.10 19.26 4.25
CA LYS A 15 0.18 18.00 3.54
C LYS A 15 -0.35 16.84 4.40
N MET A 16 -1.66 16.71 4.45
CA MET A 16 -2.32 15.47 4.81
C MET A 16 -1.72 14.41 3.88
N SER A 17 -1.24 13.31 4.46
CA SER A 17 -0.55 12.17 3.83
C SER A 17 -0.68 12.08 2.30
N TYR A 18 0.44 11.87 1.58
CA TYR A 18 0.47 11.75 0.11
C TYR A 18 -0.51 10.70 -0.49
N SER A 19 -1.16 9.88 0.34
CA SER A 19 -2.26 8.99 -0.05
C SER A 19 -3.56 9.77 -0.27
N LYS A 20 -3.84 10.10 -1.54
CA LYS A 20 -5.12 10.67 -1.99
C LYS A 20 -6.27 9.66 -2.02
N HIS A 21 -5.97 8.36 -1.99
CA HIS A 21 -6.95 7.28 -2.10
C HIS A 21 -6.74 6.20 -1.02
N GLU A 22 -7.82 5.53 -0.59
CA GLU A 22 -7.76 4.45 0.42
C GLU A 22 -6.83 3.31 0.01
N PHE A 23 -6.86 2.89 -1.26
CA PHE A 23 -5.97 1.83 -1.75
C PHE A 23 -4.48 2.19 -1.67
N GLN A 24 -4.12 3.48 -1.66
CA GLN A 24 -2.73 3.93 -1.50
C GLN A 24 -2.29 3.77 -0.05
N ASP A 25 -3.14 4.15 0.90
CA ASP A 25 -2.90 3.94 2.32
C ASP A 25 -2.86 2.44 2.66
N PHE A 26 -3.82 1.66 2.13
CA PHE A 26 -3.86 0.22 2.32
C PHE A 26 -2.59 -0.46 1.77
N GLY A 27 -2.19 -0.17 0.53
CA GLY A 27 -0.96 -0.72 -0.05
C GLY A 27 0.30 -0.30 0.71
N TYR A 28 0.34 0.91 1.27
CA TYR A 28 1.45 1.35 2.11
C TYR A 28 1.50 0.57 3.43
N ARG A 29 0.37 0.38 4.10
CA ARG A 29 0.27 -0.44 5.34
C ARG A 29 0.63 -1.90 5.08
N MET A 30 0.28 -2.45 3.93
CA MET A 30 0.69 -3.79 3.53
C MET A 30 2.22 -3.90 3.43
N ALA A 31 2.86 -2.94 2.75
CA ALA A 31 4.30 -2.89 2.64
C ALA A 31 4.98 -2.83 4.02
N GLN A 32 4.39 -2.07 4.95
CA GLN A 32 4.84 -2.01 6.35
C GLN A 32 4.69 -3.36 7.07
N GLN A 33 3.52 -4.01 6.98
CA GLN A 33 3.27 -5.31 7.63
C GLN A 33 4.18 -6.41 7.10
N LEU A 34 4.49 -6.39 5.80
CA LEU A 34 5.37 -7.35 5.14
C LEU A 34 6.86 -6.97 5.24
N ASN A 35 7.18 -5.90 5.97
CA ASN A 35 8.52 -5.34 6.10
C ASN A 35 9.24 -5.18 4.75
N ASP A 36 8.50 -4.71 3.74
CA ASP A 36 8.94 -4.62 2.35
C ASP A 36 8.58 -3.26 1.72
N PHE A 37 9.10 -2.21 2.35
CA PHE A 37 8.91 -0.83 1.89
C PHE A 37 9.58 -0.52 0.54
N ALA A 38 10.61 -1.29 0.17
CA ALA A 38 11.29 -1.18 -1.11
C ALA A 38 10.30 -1.36 -2.27
N HIS A 39 9.32 -2.27 -2.10
CA HIS A 39 8.30 -2.58 -3.10
C HIS A 39 6.92 -1.96 -2.79
N LYS A 40 6.83 -0.88 -2.00
CA LYS A 40 5.54 -0.22 -1.68
C LYS A 40 4.65 0.07 -2.89
N SER A 41 5.24 0.45 -4.03
CA SER A 41 4.51 0.72 -5.28
C SER A 41 3.81 -0.53 -5.84
N LEU A 42 4.40 -1.71 -5.67
CA LEU A 42 3.78 -2.99 -6.01
C LEU A 42 2.56 -3.25 -5.14
N TYR A 43 2.66 -3.08 -3.82
CA TYR A 43 1.54 -3.30 -2.91
C TYR A 43 0.39 -2.31 -3.13
N ILE A 44 0.70 -1.04 -3.42
CA ILE A 44 -0.30 -0.05 -3.83
C ILE A 44 -1.00 -0.46 -5.13
N LYS A 45 -0.24 -0.99 -6.11
CA LYS A 45 -0.82 -1.51 -7.35
C LYS A 45 -1.75 -2.70 -7.08
N LEU A 46 -1.33 -3.64 -6.24
CA LEU A 46 -2.15 -4.79 -5.83
C LEU A 46 -3.42 -4.36 -5.12
N ALA A 47 -3.33 -3.43 -4.17
CA ALA A 47 -4.48 -2.84 -3.49
C ALA A 47 -5.48 -2.18 -4.44
N LYS A 48 -4.99 -1.61 -5.55
CA LYS A 48 -5.84 -0.99 -6.58
C LYS A 48 -6.53 -2.01 -7.48
N THR A 49 -5.89 -3.14 -7.78
CA THR A 49 -6.34 -4.06 -8.85
C THR A 49 -6.89 -5.40 -8.36
N VAL A 50 -6.57 -5.81 -7.12
CA VAL A 50 -6.98 -7.09 -6.55
C VAL A 50 -8.07 -6.87 -5.51
N ASN A 51 -9.03 -7.79 -5.45
CA ASN A 51 -10.07 -7.75 -4.43
C ASN A 51 -9.45 -7.73 -3.02
N ARG A 52 -9.87 -6.77 -2.20
CA ARG A 52 -9.35 -6.53 -0.85
C ARG A 52 -9.42 -7.77 0.04
N ASN A 53 -10.50 -8.56 -0.05
CA ASN A 53 -10.65 -9.75 0.77
C ASN A 53 -9.53 -10.76 0.50
N LYS A 54 -9.19 -11.00 -0.77
CA LYS A 54 -8.06 -11.88 -1.13
C LYS A 54 -6.72 -11.39 -0.57
N LEU A 55 -6.52 -10.07 -0.53
CA LEU A 55 -5.30 -9.48 0.04
C LEU A 55 -5.28 -9.65 1.57
N LEU A 56 -6.41 -9.44 2.24
CA LEU A 56 -6.54 -9.64 3.69
C LEU A 56 -6.32 -11.10 4.08
N ASP A 57 -6.92 -12.05 3.36
CA ASP A 57 -6.74 -13.50 3.60
C ASP A 57 -5.26 -13.91 3.48
N ALA A 58 -4.56 -13.38 2.47
CA ALA A 58 -3.13 -13.63 2.28
C ALA A 58 -2.28 -12.99 3.40
N LEU A 59 -2.62 -11.78 3.85
CA LEU A 59 -1.93 -11.12 4.97
C LEU A 59 -2.14 -11.86 6.29
N GLU A 60 -3.36 -12.31 6.57
CA GLU A 60 -3.69 -13.07 7.76
C GLU A 60 -2.93 -14.40 7.81
N PHE A 61 -2.88 -15.11 6.68
CA PHE A 61 -2.08 -16.32 6.54
C PHE A 61 -0.59 -16.07 6.84
N VAL A 62 -0.01 -15.00 6.29
CA VAL A 62 1.40 -14.66 6.54
C VAL A 62 1.62 -14.30 8.01
N LYS A 63 0.72 -13.53 8.62
CA LYS A 63 0.77 -13.17 10.04
C LYS A 63 0.75 -14.40 10.94
N ALA A 64 -0.09 -15.39 10.62
CA ALA A 64 -0.15 -16.66 11.34
C ALA A 64 1.12 -17.52 11.16
N SER A 65 1.71 -17.51 9.96
CA SER A 65 2.88 -18.34 9.62
C SER A 65 4.19 -17.94 10.31
N ARG A 66 4.32 -16.68 10.75
CA ARG A 66 5.57 -16.09 11.28
C ARG A 66 6.80 -16.35 10.39
N ALA A 67 6.61 -16.34 9.07
CA ALA A 67 7.65 -16.67 8.12
C ALA A 67 8.86 -15.72 8.19
N LYS A 68 10.06 -16.28 7.94
CA LYS A 68 11.33 -15.51 7.89
C LYS A 68 11.32 -14.42 6.81
N VAL A 69 10.60 -14.64 5.71
CA VAL A 69 10.46 -13.68 4.60
C VAL A 69 8.98 -13.50 4.26
N PRO A 70 8.26 -12.61 4.98
CA PRO A 70 6.80 -12.49 4.89
C PRO A 70 6.32 -12.02 3.51
N ALA A 71 7.03 -11.09 2.87
CA ALA A 71 6.70 -10.61 1.52
C ALA A 71 6.66 -11.73 0.46
N ARG A 72 7.62 -12.66 0.50
CA ARG A 72 7.68 -13.77 -0.45
C ARG A 72 6.54 -14.76 -0.23
N LEU A 73 6.24 -15.07 1.03
CA LEU A 73 5.13 -15.94 1.37
C LEU A 73 3.78 -15.30 1.00
N PHE A 74 3.64 -13.99 1.19
CA PHE A 74 2.48 -13.24 0.76
C PHE A 74 2.24 -13.38 -0.74
N MET A 75 3.27 -13.17 -1.56
CA MET A 75 3.15 -13.31 -3.02
C MET A 75 2.80 -14.74 -3.44
N TRP A 76 3.40 -15.74 -2.80
CA TRP A 76 3.09 -17.15 -3.05
C TRP A 76 1.62 -17.46 -2.70
N LYS A 77 1.16 -17.03 -1.53
CA LYS A 77 -0.23 -17.25 -1.08
C LYS A 77 -1.23 -16.49 -1.96
N LEU A 78 -0.92 -15.27 -2.35
CA LEU A 78 -1.78 -14.49 -3.24
C LEU A 78 -1.92 -15.15 -4.61
N LYS A 79 -0.85 -15.79 -5.11
CA LYS A 79 -0.91 -16.59 -6.33
C LYS A 79 -1.85 -17.79 -6.17
N SER A 80 -1.77 -18.52 -5.06
CA SER A 80 -2.63 -19.69 -4.79
C SER A 80 -4.12 -19.35 -4.56
N LEU A 81 -4.49 -18.08 -4.41
CA LEU A 81 -5.88 -17.60 -4.27
C LEU A 81 -6.45 -17.03 -5.59
N LYS A 82 -5.61 -16.92 -6.62
CA LYS A 82 -6.01 -16.51 -7.96
C LYS A 82 -6.37 -17.71 -8.84
N ASP A 83 -5.71 -18.83 -8.60
CA ASP A 83 -6.05 -20.15 -9.12
C ASP A 83 -7.27 -20.71 -8.36
#